data_AF-A0A5C0ZIU2-F1
#
_entry.id   AF-A0A5C0ZIU2-F1
#
_cell.length_a   1.000
_cell.length_b   1.000
_cell.length_c   1.000
_cell.angle_alpha   90.00
_cell.angle_beta   90.00
_cell.angle_gamma   90.00
#
_symmetry.space_group_name_H-M   'P 1'
#
loop_
_entity.id
_entity.type
_entity.pdbx_description
1 polymer ?
#
loop_
_entity_poly.entity_id
_entity_poly.type
_entity_poly.pdbx_seq_one_letter_code
_entity_poly.pdbx_strand_id
1 'polypeptide(L)' 'MSNVYVVTAYRYGTREAHSYTVGVFQKKSKAIKAADYETNDRGGKYACAVEELQLDHYYEDVFDDPKEIYRTKSIFEE' A
#
# COMPACT_ATOMS: atom_id res chain seq x y z
N MET A 1 -13.54 4.66 -16.32
CA MET A 1 -12.19 4.67 -15.71
C MET A 1 -12.09 3.46 -14.81
N SER A 2 -11.00 2.69 -14.91
CA SER A 2 -10.78 1.48 -14.12
C SER A 2 -9.80 1.78 -13.01
N ASN A 3 -10.17 1.52 -11.76
CA ASN A 3 -9.26 1.70 -10.64
C ASN A 3 -8.44 0.42 -10.42
N VAL A 4 -7.20 0.60 -10.00
CA VAL A 4 -6.31 -0.44 -9.50
C VAL A 4 -5.90 -0.09 -8.08
N TYR A 5 -5.51 -1.12 -7.33
CA TYR A 5 -5.13 -1.00 -5.93
C TYR A 5 -3.71 -1.50 -5.80
N VAL A 6 -2.79 -0.60 -5.50
CA VAL A 6 -1.36 -0.90 -5.34
C VAL A 6 -1.10 -1.11 -3.86
N VAL A 7 -0.39 -2.19 -3.54
CA VAL A 7 0.03 -2.50 -2.17
C VAL A 7 1.52 -2.30 -2.07
N THR A 8 1.94 -1.39 -1.18
CA THR A 8 3.35 -1.08 -0.93
C THR A 8 3.69 -1.35 0.53
N ALA A 9 4.73 -2.14 0.76
CA ALA A 9 5.25 -2.42 2.09
C ALA A 9 6.31 -1.36 2.47
N TYR A 10 6.22 -0.86 3.70
CA TYR A 10 7.12 0.12 4.30
C TYR A 10 7.72 -0.44 5.58
N ARG A 11 9.06 -0.56 5.65
CA ARG A 11 9.73 -1.06 6.84
C ARG A 11 9.48 -0.11 8.01
N TYR A 12 9.07 -0.66 9.14
CA TYR A 12 8.71 0.08 10.35
C TYR A 12 7.61 1.13 10.12
N GLY A 13 6.80 0.98 9.07
CA GLY A 13 5.75 1.95 8.75
C GLY A 13 6.21 3.20 8.02
N THR A 14 7.52 3.42 7.88
CA THR A 14 8.06 4.67 7.33
C THR A 14 8.44 4.55 5.85
N ARG A 15 8.01 5.55 5.08
CA ARG A 15 8.34 5.71 3.65
C ARG A 15 9.84 5.90 3.41
N GLU A 16 10.54 6.53 4.34
CA GLU A 16 11.97 6.88 4.24
C GLU A 16 12.92 5.69 4.51
N ALA A 17 12.40 4.55 4.97
CA ALA A 17 13.19 3.34 5.14
C ALA A 17 13.12 2.45 3.87
N HIS A 18 13.22 1.14 4.05
CA HIS A 18 13.11 0.19 2.94
C HIS A 18 11.63 -0.02 2.56
N SER A 19 11.33 0.07 1.27
CA SER A 19 10.00 -0.19 0.73
C SER A 19 10.02 -1.03 -0.55
N TYR A 20 8.94 -1.75 -0.81
CA TYR A 20 8.76 -2.53 -2.04
C TYR A 20 7.27 -2.73 -2.36
N THR A 21 6.93 -2.86 -3.64
CA THR A 21 5.58 -3.21 -4.08
C THR A 21 5.31 -4.69 -3.78
N VAL A 22 4.24 -4.95 -3.04
CA VAL A 22 3.74 -6.30 -2.75
C VAL A 22 2.91 -6.81 -3.92
N GLY A 23 2.10 -5.94 -4.54
CA GLY A 23 1.32 -6.29 -5.73
C GLY A 23 0.36 -5.21 -6.18
N VAL A 24 -0.25 -5.45 -7.36
CA VAL A 24 -1.27 -4.58 -7.97
C VAL A 24 -2.53 -5.40 -8.23
N PHE A 25 -3.69 -4.89 -7.82
CA PHE A 25 -4.94 -5.64 -7.84
C PHE A 25 -6.08 -4.84 -8.48
N GLN A 26 -6.99 -5.52 -9.17
CA GLN A 26 -8.23 -4.90 -9.66
C GLN A 26 -9.34 -4.83 -8.58
N LYS A 27 -9.21 -5.58 -7.48
CA LYS A 27 -10.23 -5.65 -6.42
C LYS A 27 -9.64 -5.16 -5.10
N LYS A 28 -10.25 -4.11 -4.53
CA LYS A 28 -9.90 -3.54 -3.21
C LYS A 28 -9.74 -4.60 -2.13
N SER A 29 -10.70 -5.53 -2.04
CA SER A 29 -10.68 -6.59 -1.02
C SER A 29 -9.52 -7.57 -1.16
N LYS A 30 -8.99 -7.79 -2.38
CA LYS A 30 -7.79 -8.60 -2.59
C LYS A 30 -6.53 -7.85 -2.15
N ALA A 31 -6.45 -6.56 -2.46
CA ALA A 31 -5.33 -5.71 -2.05
C ALA A 31 -5.22 -5.63 -0.52
N ILE A 32 -6.34 -5.40 0.18
CA ILE A 32 -6.38 -5.38 1.65
C ILE A 32 -5.91 -6.72 2.23
N LYS A 33 -6.42 -7.85 1.73
CA LYS A 33 -5.99 -9.18 2.18
C LYS A 33 -4.50 -9.44 1.94
N ALA A 34 -3.95 -8.95 0.82
CA ALA A 34 -2.53 -9.06 0.53
C ALA A 34 -1.69 -8.21 1.49
N ALA A 35 -2.15 -6.99 1.82
CA ALA A 35 -1.51 -6.12 2.80
C ALA A 35 -1.47 -6.77 4.20
N ASP A 36 -2.59 -7.35 4.65
CA ASP A 36 -2.68 -8.11 5.90
C ASP A 36 -1.73 -9.31 5.90
N TYR A 37 -1.74 -10.11 4.82
CA TYR A 37 -0.91 -11.29 4.71
C TYR A 37 0.58 -10.94 4.75
N GLU A 38 1.03 -9.99 3.93
CA GLU A 38 2.43 -9.59 3.88
C GLU A 38 2.91 -9.03 5.22
N THR A 39 2.08 -8.22 5.89
CA THR A 39 2.41 -7.67 7.22
C THR A 39 2.65 -8.78 8.24
N ASN A 40 1.78 -9.79 8.25
CA ASN A 40 1.91 -10.94 9.14
C ASN A 40 3.11 -11.83 8.77
N ASP A 41 3.33 -12.09 7.47
CA ASP A 41 4.45 -12.90 6.97
C ASP A 41 5.81 -12.27 7.32
N ARG A 42 5.91 -10.94 7.27
CA ARG A 42 7.10 -10.19 7.69
C ARG A 42 7.24 -10.03 9.21
N GLY A 43 6.38 -10.68 10.00
CA GLY A 43 6.39 -10.62 11.46
C GLY A 43 6.16 -9.21 12.00
N GLY A 44 5.32 -8.42 11.32
CA GLY A 44 4.97 -7.05 11.73
C GLY A 44 6.07 -6.01 11.52
N LYS A 45 7.23 -6.38 10.95
CA LYS A 45 8.34 -5.44 10.66
C LYS A 45 8.01 -4.42 9.58
N TYR A 46 7.03 -4.70 8.75
CA TYR A 46 6.57 -3.83 7.68
C TYR A 46 5.10 -3.48 7.91
N ALA A 47 4.73 -2.27 7.56
CA ALA A 47 3.35 -1.87 7.37
C ALA A 47 3.06 -1.81 5.87
N CYS A 48 1.89 -2.25 5.44
CA CYS A 48 1.49 -2.22 4.06
C CYS A 48 0.42 -1.16 3.87
N ALA A 49 0.66 -0.21 2.97
CA ALA A 49 -0.34 0.74 2.51
C ALA A 49 -1.00 0.23 1.23
N VAL A 50 -2.30 0.50 1.11
CA VAL A 50 -3.08 0.25 -0.10
C VAL A 50 -3.52 1.59 -0.65
N GLU A 51 -3.06 1.89 -1.86
CA GLU A 51 -3.37 3.12 -2.57
C GLU A 51 -4.32 2.80 -3.74
N GLU A 52 -5.37 3.60 -3.88
CA GLU A 52 -6.30 3.54 -5.01
C GLU A 52 -5.79 4.46 -6.13
N LEU A 53 -5.50 3.87 -7.29
CA LEU A 53 -4.99 4.56 -8.46
C LEU A 53 -5.93 4.35 -9.65
N GLN A 54 -5.94 5.31 -10.57
CA GLN A 54 -6.58 5.17 -11.86
C GLN A 54 -5.61 4.52 -12.85
N LEU A 55 -6.08 3.49 -13.55
CA LEU A 55 -5.30 2.82 -14.59
C LEU A 55 -4.97 3.79 -15.72
N ASP A 56 -3.73 3.74 -16.21
CA ASP A 56 -3.19 4.58 -17.28
C ASP A 56 -3.26 6.10 -16.99
N HIS A 57 -3.33 6.49 -15.72
CA HIS A 57 -3.32 7.88 -15.28
C HIS A 57 -1.95 8.27 -14.71
N TYR A 58 -1.44 9.42 -15.14
CA TYR A 58 -0.20 10.00 -14.63
C TYR A 58 -0.53 11.12 -13.64
N TYR A 59 -0.01 10.98 -12.42
CA TYR A 59 -0.26 11.88 -11.31
C TYR A 59 0.82 12.99 -11.30
N GLU A 60 0.46 14.20 -11.71
CA GLU A 60 1.40 15.31 -11.97
C GLU A 60 1.55 16.30 -10.80
N ASP A 61 0.55 16.40 -9.94
CA ASP A 61 0.43 17.44 -8.90
C ASP A 61 0.14 16.82 -7.53
N VAL A 62 0.63 17.46 -6.47
CA VAL A 62 0.38 17.09 -5.07
C VAL A 62 -1.11 17.15 -4.70
N PHE A 63 -1.93 17.85 -5.48
CA PHE A 63 -3.38 17.89 -5.31
C PHE A 63 -4.11 16.69 -5.94
N ASP A 64 -3.44 15.89 -6.76
CA ASP A 64 -3.98 14.69 -7.42
C ASP A 64 -3.30 13.41 -6.90
N ASP A 65 -2.81 13.39 -5.66
CA ASP A 65 -2.11 12.20 -5.16
C ASP A 65 -3.03 10.96 -5.02
N PRO A 66 -2.49 9.75 -5.28
CA PRO A 66 -3.20 8.50 -5.02
C PRO A 66 -3.77 8.45 -3.60
N LYS A 67 -5.03 8.03 -3.50
CA LYS A 67 -5.69 7.95 -2.20
C LYS A 67 -5.26 6.69 -1.46
N GLU A 68 -4.62 6.85 -0.30
CA GLU A 68 -4.47 5.74 0.63
C GLU A 68 -5.83 5.37 1.23
N ILE A 69 -6.24 4.12 1.03
CA ILE A 69 -7.56 3.61 1.44
C ILE A 69 -7.49 2.62 2.59
N TYR A 70 -6.30 2.10 2.89
CA TYR A 70 -6.07 1.12 3.94
C TYR A 70 -4.57 1.08 4.29
N ARG A 71 -4.26 0.85 5.56
CA ARG A 71 -2.90 0.67 6.04
C ARG A 71 -2.90 -0.33 7.21
N THR A 72 -2.05 -1.35 7.12
CA THR A 72 -1.74 -2.19 8.28
C THR A 72 -0.78 -1.45 9.21
N LYS A 73 -0.64 -1.88 10.47
CA LYS A 73 0.32 -1.28 11.40
C LYS A 73 1.56 -2.15 11.52
N SER A 74 2.73 -1.53 11.47
CA SER A 74 3.95 -2.18 11.95
C SER A 74 3.93 -2.25 13.48
N ILE A 75 4.52 -3.29 14.07
CA ILE A 75 4.70 -3.38 15.53
C ILE A 75 5.75 -2.39 16.07
N PHE A 76 6.43 -1.67 15.17
CA PHE A 76 7.42 -0.64 15.49
C PHE A 76 6.89 0.79 15.23
N GLU A 77 5.62 0.92 14.81
CA GLU A 77 4.95 2.22 14.77
C GLU A 77 4.55 2.62 16.21
N GLU A 78 4.84 3.86 16.59
CA GLU A 78 4.40 4.47 17.85
C GLU A 78 2.89 4.80 17.84
#